data_AF-A0A936Y9D4-F1
#
_entry.id   AF-A0A936Y9D4-F1
#
_cell.length_a   1.000
_cell.length_b   1.000
_cell.length_c   1.000
_cell.angle_alpha   90.00
_cell.angle_beta   90.00
_cell.angle_gamma   90.00
#
_symmetry.space_group_name_H-M   'P 1'
#
loop_
_entity.id
_entity.type
_entity.pdbx_description
1 polymer ?
#
loop_
_entity_poly.entity_id
_entity_poly.type
_entity_poly.pdbx_seq_one_letter_code
_entity_poly.pdbx_strand_id
1 'polypeptide(L)'
;MISSLDVSGFHNSFMNYAESLREQVQGIISIDGKTVRGSHHRAKNVSSRHIVSAWSEHEQLSLGQIKTAEKSNEITAIPKLLDQLDIWNQIITIDAMGAQRDICNQIRNKEGYYLIALKGNQGSLHQDIKDYFEDETLPISQEWEESDKGHGRIEYRKCRVTDDIDWLQDQHQWPALKTIACVYSKREFINSDKPTTADVRYYISSLPANAEQIAKEARKHWSVENQLHWVLDMTFNEDGSRIRNDHAPEIMSMIRKWALNIINQLKGTLSVKRMMAKCAMDPKYLISVIKQI
;
A
#
# COMPACT_ATOMS: atom_id res chain seq x y z
N MET A 1 10.35 -4.22 29.38
CA MET A 1 10.21 -5.62 28.91
C MET A 1 10.04 -5.68 27.39
N ILE A 2 9.06 -4.99 26.78
CA ILE A 2 8.98 -4.91 25.30
C ILE A 2 10.00 -3.93 24.71
N SER A 3 10.27 -2.80 25.36
CA SER A 3 11.23 -1.79 24.91
C SER A 3 12.70 -2.26 24.87
N SER A 4 13.01 -3.38 25.52
CA SER A 4 14.35 -3.96 25.64
C SER A 4 14.62 -5.10 24.66
N LEU A 5 13.65 -5.46 23.80
CA LEU A 5 13.85 -6.48 22.78
C LEU A 5 14.75 -5.93 21.66
N ASP A 6 15.59 -6.79 21.09
CA ASP A 6 16.34 -6.47 19.87
C ASP A 6 15.37 -6.30 18.70
N VAL A 7 15.27 -5.05 18.22
CA VAL A 7 14.37 -4.68 17.13
C VAL A 7 14.77 -5.38 15.84
N SER A 8 16.07 -5.52 15.57
CA SER A 8 16.55 -6.09 14.31
C SER A 8 16.25 -7.58 14.24
N GLY A 9 16.55 -8.33 15.31
CA GLY A 9 16.20 -9.75 15.43
C GLY A 9 14.69 -10.00 15.38
N PHE A 10 13.88 -9.14 16.01
CA PHE A 10 12.42 -9.25 15.94
C PHE A 10 11.89 -8.94 14.53
N HIS A 11 12.41 -7.90 13.89
CA HIS A 11 12.06 -7.53 12.53
C HIS A 11 12.38 -8.67 11.55
N ASN A 12 13.59 -9.22 11.59
CA ASN A 12 13.98 -10.34 10.74
C ASN A 12 13.09 -11.58 10.98
N SER A 13 12.74 -11.86 12.23
CA SER A 13 11.83 -12.97 12.55
C SER A 13 10.43 -12.75 11.96
N PHE A 14 9.91 -11.53 12.04
CA PHE A 14 8.62 -11.16 11.46
C PHE A 14 8.64 -11.28 9.92
N MET A 15 9.68 -10.76 9.26
CA MET A 15 9.85 -10.86 7.80
C MET A 15 9.92 -12.33 7.36
N ASN A 16 10.80 -13.13 7.97
CA ASN A 16 10.95 -14.54 7.65
C ASN A 16 9.64 -15.31 7.82
N TYR A 17 8.89 -15.00 8.87
CA TYR A 17 7.56 -15.56 9.06
C TYR A 17 6.59 -15.14 7.96
N ALA A 18 6.49 -13.85 7.63
CA ALA A 18 5.58 -13.36 6.60
C ALA A 18 5.90 -13.98 5.23
N GLU A 19 7.19 -14.11 4.92
CA GLU A 19 7.69 -14.78 3.72
C GLU A 19 7.31 -16.27 3.69
N SER A 20 7.39 -16.97 4.82
CA SER A 20 7.00 -18.39 4.90
C SER A 20 5.51 -18.65 4.61
N LEU A 21 4.66 -17.62 4.72
CA LEU A 21 3.23 -17.68 4.43
C LEU A 21 2.87 -17.37 2.97
N ARG A 22 3.82 -16.90 2.14
CA ARG A 22 3.51 -16.54 0.75
C ARG A 22 3.34 -17.81 -0.09
N GLU A 23 2.13 -18.02 -0.59
CA GLU A 23 1.81 -19.13 -1.50
C GLU A 23 2.09 -18.77 -2.97
N GLN A 24 1.99 -17.49 -3.36
CA GLN A 24 2.18 -17.01 -4.75
C GLN A 24 3.37 -16.06 -4.87
N VAL A 25 4.04 -16.11 -6.04
CA VAL A 25 5.19 -15.27 -6.39
C VAL A 25 4.80 -14.11 -7.32
N GLN A 26 3.53 -14.04 -7.75
CA GLN A 26 3.00 -12.98 -8.60
C GLN A 26 1.79 -12.31 -7.94
N GLY A 27 1.78 -10.98 -7.92
CA GLY A 27 0.82 -10.20 -7.17
C GLY A 27 1.28 -8.76 -6.99
N ILE A 28 0.64 -8.07 -6.05
CA ILE A 28 0.89 -6.66 -5.75
C ILE A 28 1.43 -6.53 -4.35
N ILE A 29 2.51 -5.77 -4.23
CA ILE A 29 2.99 -5.28 -2.95
C ILE A 29 2.78 -3.76 -2.92
N SER A 30 1.86 -3.33 -2.06
CA SER A 30 1.62 -1.92 -1.78
C SER A 30 2.58 -1.45 -0.70
N ILE A 31 3.31 -0.37 -0.96
CA ILE A 31 4.16 0.30 0.01
C ILE A 31 3.50 1.61 0.41
N ASP A 32 3.10 1.70 1.68
CA ASP A 32 2.42 2.87 2.22
C ASP A 32 2.91 3.22 3.63
N GLY A 33 2.88 4.50 3.94
CA GLY A 33 3.36 5.08 5.18
C GLY A 33 2.22 5.48 6.13
N LYS A 34 2.26 4.96 7.36
CA LYS A 34 1.32 5.32 8.43
C LYS A 34 2.01 6.01 9.60
N THR A 35 1.44 7.13 10.03
CA THR A 35 1.81 7.76 11.32
C THR A 35 1.03 7.14 12.46
N VAL A 36 1.73 6.56 13.45
CA VAL A 36 1.13 6.00 14.67
C VAL A 36 0.87 7.14 15.67
N ARG A 37 -0.35 7.68 15.67
CA ARG A 37 -0.65 8.98 16.31
C ARG A 37 -0.46 8.96 17.82
N GLY A 38 -0.80 7.86 18.49
CA GLY A 38 -0.69 7.72 19.96
C GLY A 38 0.75 7.68 20.51
N SER A 39 1.73 7.48 19.64
CA SER A 39 3.14 7.27 20.00
C SER A 39 3.93 8.53 20.36
N HIS A 40 3.33 9.72 20.16
CA HIS A 40 3.96 10.99 20.54
C HIS A 40 4.19 11.09 22.05
N HIS A 41 5.24 11.80 22.47
CA HIS A 41 5.52 12.06 23.88
C HIS A 41 5.78 13.55 24.13
N ARG A 42 4.71 14.32 24.39
CA ARG A 42 4.78 15.79 24.60
C ARG A 42 5.78 16.19 25.68
N ALA A 43 5.79 15.49 26.82
CA ALA A 43 6.71 15.79 27.94
C ALA A 43 8.19 15.47 27.64
N LYS A 44 8.50 14.75 26.55
CA LYS A 44 9.88 14.46 26.10
C LYS A 44 10.17 15.06 24.72
N ASN A 45 9.26 15.89 24.21
CA ASN A 45 9.31 16.48 22.87
C ASN A 45 9.55 15.46 21.72
N VAL A 46 8.95 14.26 21.82
CA VAL A 46 9.08 13.22 20.79
C VAL A 46 7.84 13.22 19.89
N SER A 47 8.04 13.37 18.58
CA SER A 47 7.00 13.30 17.56
C SER A 47 6.39 11.90 17.43
N SER A 48 5.23 11.82 16.78
CA SER A 48 4.63 10.52 16.43
C SER A 48 5.53 9.77 15.45
N ARG A 49 5.76 8.49 15.71
CA ARG A 49 6.53 7.63 14.82
C ARG A 49 5.77 7.37 13.53
N HIS A 50 6.49 7.34 12.43
CA HIS A 50 5.97 7.00 11.12
C HIS A 50 6.52 5.63 10.71
N ILE A 51 5.67 4.78 10.12
CA ILE A 51 6.00 3.40 9.77
C ILE A 51 5.60 3.18 8.32
N VAL A 52 6.60 2.90 7.48
CA VAL A 52 6.41 2.46 6.10
C VAL A 52 6.22 0.96 6.12
N SER A 53 5.15 0.47 5.50
CA SER A 53 4.78 -0.95 5.51
C SER A 53 4.70 -1.47 4.08
N ALA A 54 5.16 -2.70 3.87
CA ALA A 54 4.89 -3.45 2.66
C ALA A 54 3.73 -4.41 2.92
N TRP A 55 2.74 -4.37 2.04
CA TRP A 55 1.50 -5.14 2.15
C TRP A 55 1.25 -5.91 0.85
N SER A 56 1.14 -7.23 0.97
CA SER A 56 0.76 -8.10 -0.13
C SER A 56 -0.76 -8.14 -0.26
N GLU A 57 -1.28 -7.61 -1.35
CA GLU A 57 -2.73 -7.46 -1.54
C GLU A 57 -3.45 -8.79 -1.74
N HIS A 58 -2.78 -9.76 -2.38
CA HIS A 58 -3.39 -11.05 -2.68
C HIS A 58 -3.46 -11.93 -1.43
N GLU A 59 -2.35 -12.08 -0.71
CA GLU A 59 -2.25 -12.90 0.51
C GLU A 59 -2.81 -12.18 1.74
N GLN A 60 -3.09 -10.87 1.65
CA GLN A 60 -3.50 -10.04 2.77
C GLN A 60 -2.48 -10.10 3.92
N LEU A 61 -1.20 -9.97 3.58
CA LEU A 61 -0.08 -10.09 4.52
C LEU A 61 0.72 -8.80 4.59
N SER A 62 1.06 -8.35 5.80
CA SER A 62 2.13 -7.38 5.97
C SER A 62 3.46 -8.13 5.88
N LEU A 63 4.25 -7.80 4.85
CA LEU A 63 5.51 -8.46 4.55
C LEU A 63 6.67 -7.87 5.36
N GLY A 64 6.62 -6.56 5.62
CA GLY A 64 7.70 -5.85 6.29
C GLY A 64 7.34 -4.45 6.72
N GLN A 65 8.19 -3.86 7.56
CA GLN A 65 8.04 -2.46 7.93
C GLN A 65 9.36 -1.76 8.25
N ILE A 66 9.45 -0.46 7.96
CA ILE A 66 10.56 0.38 8.40
C ILE A 66 10.01 1.60 9.12
N LYS A 67 10.52 1.83 10.34
CA LYS A 67 10.22 3.06 11.09
C LYS A 67 11.02 4.23 10.53
N THR A 68 10.35 5.35 10.35
CA THR A 68 10.94 6.65 10.07
C THR A 68 10.54 7.68 11.13
N ALA A 69 11.33 8.76 11.21
CA ALA A 69 11.04 9.87 12.11
C ALA A 69 9.82 10.69 11.64
N GLU A 70 9.65 10.86 10.33
CA GLU A 70 8.62 11.69 9.72
C GLU A 70 8.18 11.12 8.37
N LYS A 71 7.04 11.61 7.84
CA LYS A 71 6.50 11.20 6.53
C LYS A 71 7.45 11.50 5.37
N SER A 72 8.14 12.64 5.41
CA SER A 72 9.16 13.04 4.43
C SER A 72 10.29 12.02 4.28
N ASN A 73 10.54 11.22 5.32
CA ASN A 73 11.62 10.23 5.32
C ASN A 73 11.22 8.91 4.63
N GLU A 74 9.99 8.77 4.14
CA GLU A 74 9.52 7.63 3.32
C GLU A 74 10.46 7.38 2.13
N ILE A 75 10.93 8.43 1.46
CA ILE A 75 11.85 8.36 0.31
C ILE A 75 13.13 7.57 0.65
N THR A 76 13.60 7.66 1.89
CA THR A 76 14.80 6.92 2.36
C THR A 76 14.50 5.56 2.96
N ALA A 77 13.23 5.31 3.31
CA ALA A 77 12.81 4.05 3.93
C ALA A 77 12.34 3.03 2.91
N ILE A 78 11.66 3.47 1.84
CA ILE A 78 11.21 2.60 0.76
C ILE A 78 12.38 1.80 0.18
N PRO A 79 13.55 2.40 -0.16
CA PRO A 79 14.67 1.61 -0.67
C PRO A 79 15.17 0.53 0.28
N LYS A 80 15.28 0.86 1.57
CA LYS A 80 15.71 -0.10 2.60
C LYS A 80 14.73 -1.25 2.77
N LEU A 81 13.43 -0.96 2.63
CA LEU A 81 12.38 -1.97 2.74
C LEU A 81 12.40 -2.87 1.50
N LEU A 82 12.54 -2.27 0.32
CA LEU A 82 12.70 -3.01 -0.94
C LEU A 82 13.90 -3.95 -0.90
N ASP A 83 15.03 -3.54 -0.30
CA ASP A 83 16.22 -4.39 -0.18
C ASP A 83 15.95 -5.70 0.57
N GLN A 84 15.06 -5.66 1.57
CA GLN A 84 14.72 -6.79 2.43
C GLN A 84 13.61 -7.69 1.87
N LEU A 85 12.92 -7.24 0.82
CA LEU A 85 11.81 -7.97 0.20
C LEU A 85 12.28 -8.71 -1.05
N ASP A 86 11.74 -9.91 -1.23
CA ASP A 86 11.71 -10.58 -2.53
C ASP A 86 10.51 -10.08 -3.33
N ILE A 87 10.82 -9.28 -4.35
CA ILE A 87 9.86 -8.60 -5.23
C ILE A 87 9.95 -9.09 -6.68
N TRP A 88 10.62 -10.21 -6.90
CA TRP A 88 10.79 -10.78 -8.23
C TRP A 88 9.43 -10.99 -8.90
N ASN A 89 9.23 -10.40 -10.09
CA ASN A 89 8.00 -10.52 -10.87
C ASN A 89 6.72 -10.00 -10.17
N GLN A 90 6.87 -9.19 -9.13
CA GLN A 90 5.77 -8.57 -8.38
C GLN A 90 5.52 -7.13 -8.87
N ILE A 91 4.30 -6.63 -8.70
CA ILE A 91 3.95 -5.23 -8.98
C ILE A 91 4.03 -4.42 -7.70
N ILE A 92 4.93 -3.46 -7.65
CA ILE A 92 5.11 -2.55 -6.53
C ILE A 92 4.27 -1.29 -6.78
N THR A 93 3.35 -1.00 -5.84
CA THR A 93 2.58 0.24 -5.86
C THR A 93 3.02 1.15 -4.72
N ILE A 94 3.18 2.42 -5.02
CA ILE A 94 3.68 3.43 -4.07
C ILE A 94 2.89 4.72 -4.26
N ASP A 95 2.63 5.42 -3.18
CA ASP A 95 2.06 6.78 -3.22
C ASP A 95 3.03 7.75 -3.91
N ALA A 96 2.50 8.90 -4.36
CA ALA A 96 3.20 9.88 -5.16
C ALA A 96 4.44 10.48 -4.49
N MET A 97 4.55 10.41 -3.16
CA MET A 97 5.78 10.83 -2.46
C MET A 97 6.97 9.91 -2.77
N GLY A 98 6.72 8.63 -3.02
CA GLY A 98 7.74 7.64 -3.38
C GLY A 98 8.05 7.57 -4.88
N ALA A 99 7.43 8.41 -5.71
CA ALA A 99 7.76 8.50 -7.14
C ALA A 99 9.15 9.11 -7.33
N GLN A 100 10.18 8.25 -7.26
CA GLN A 100 11.59 8.61 -7.41
C GLN A 100 12.24 7.66 -8.41
N ARG A 101 13.09 8.18 -9.28
CA ARG A 101 13.78 7.39 -10.31
C ARG A 101 14.63 6.28 -9.69
N ASP A 102 15.34 6.56 -8.60
CA ASP A 102 16.19 5.56 -7.93
C ASP A 102 15.37 4.40 -7.36
N ILE A 103 14.18 4.66 -6.84
CA ILE A 103 13.25 3.63 -6.37
C ILE A 103 12.78 2.77 -7.55
N CYS A 104 12.38 3.39 -8.67
CA CYS A 104 12.01 2.66 -9.89
C CYS A 104 13.15 1.79 -10.40
N ASN A 105 14.38 2.33 -10.46
CA ASN A 105 15.58 1.59 -10.82
C ASN A 105 15.78 0.36 -9.92
N GLN A 106 15.68 0.54 -8.60
CA GLN A 106 15.85 -0.56 -7.65
C GLN A 106 14.80 -1.66 -7.85
N ILE A 107 13.53 -1.29 -8.05
CA ILE A 107 12.44 -2.24 -8.34
C ILE A 107 12.77 -3.03 -9.61
N ARG A 108 13.18 -2.35 -10.68
CA ARG A 108 13.53 -2.99 -11.95
C ARG A 108 14.77 -3.87 -11.86
N ASN A 109 15.78 -3.47 -11.09
CA ASN A 109 17.00 -4.25 -10.85
C ASN A 109 16.72 -5.56 -10.11
N LYS A 110 15.61 -5.62 -9.36
CA LYS A 110 15.12 -6.84 -8.72
C LYS A 110 14.08 -7.59 -9.57
N GLU A 111 13.95 -7.24 -10.85
CA GLU A 111 12.98 -7.81 -11.80
C GLU A 111 11.50 -7.66 -11.38
N GLY A 112 11.21 -6.70 -10.50
CA GLY A 112 9.85 -6.27 -10.18
C GLY A 112 9.33 -5.23 -11.17
N TYR A 113 8.01 -5.03 -11.17
CA TYR A 113 7.33 -3.96 -11.90
C TYR A 113 6.90 -2.87 -10.93
N TYR A 114 6.76 -1.64 -11.40
CA TYR A 114 6.16 -0.57 -10.61
C TYR A 114 4.91 0.00 -11.30
N LEU A 115 3.97 0.45 -10.47
CA LEU A 115 2.84 1.30 -10.83
C LEU A 115 2.74 2.39 -9.75
N ILE A 116 3.12 3.62 -10.09
CA ILE A 116 3.27 4.69 -9.10
C ILE A 116 2.31 5.83 -9.43
N ALA A 117 1.55 6.26 -8.42
CA ALA A 117 0.69 7.42 -8.55
C ALA A 117 1.53 8.70 -8.67
N LEU A 118 1.08 9.66 -9.46
CA LEU A 118 1.69 10.97 -9.57
C LEU A 118 0.82 12.02 -8.86
N LYS A 119 1.49 13.07 -8.38
CA LYS A 119 0.85 14.25 -7.81
C LYS A 119 1.63 15.49 -8.27
N GLY A 120 0.98 16.65 -8.21
CA GLY A 120 1.52 17.92 -8.73
C GLY A 120 2.84 18.41 -8.11
N ASN A 121 3.44 17.67 -7.18
CA ASN A 121 4.79 17.93 -6.65
C ASN A 121 5.92 17.31 -7.50
N GLN A 122 5.62 16.55 -8.56
CA GLN A 122 6.61 15.83 -9.40
C GLN A 122 7.13 16.65 -10.61
N GLY A 123 7.30 17.97 -10.45
CA GLY A 123 7.75 18.86 -11.53
C GLY A 123 6.75 18.92 -12.69
N SER A 124 7.24 18.98 -13.94
CA SER A 124 6.38 19.02 -15.13
C SER A 124 5.77 17.67 -15.49
N LEU A 125 6.33 16.54 -15.05
CA LEU A 125 5.88 15.19 -15.43
C LEU A 125 4.38 14.98 -15.24
N HIS A 126 3.87 15.37 -14.07
CA HIS A 126 2.44 15.25 -13.78
C HIS A 126 1.61 16.13 -14.73
N GLN A 127 2.10 17.34 -15.03
CA GLN A 127 1.40 18.27 -15.91
C GLN A 127 1.42 17.77 -17.36
N ASP A 128 2.56 17.29 -17.84
CA ASP A 128 2.72 16.74 -19.20
C ASP A 128 1.78 15.54 -19.43
N ILE A 129 1.69 14.62 -18.46
CA ILE A 129 0.78 13.48 -18.52
C ILE A 129 -0.68 13.93 -18.44
N LYS A 130 -0.98 14.92 -17.59
CA LYS A 130 -2.33 15.49 -17.49
C LYS A 130 -2.76 16.10 -18.83
N ASP A 131 -1.91 16.94 -19.42
CA ASP A 131 -2.18 17.61 -20.70
C ASP A 131 -2.40 16.58 -21.81
N TYR A 132 -1.61 15.51 -21.82
CA TYR A 132 -1.80 14.40 -22.76
C TYR A 132 -3.19 13.76 -22.66
N PHE A 133 -3.68 13.49 -21.44
CA PHE A 133 -4.98 12.85 -21.25
C PHE A 133 -6.17 13.81 -21.37
N GLU A 134 -5.94 15.13 -21.28
CA GLU A 134 -6.96 16.16 -21.52
C GLU A 134 -7.14 16.48 -23.01
N ASP A 135 -6.15 16.21 -23.85
CA ASP A 135 -6.26 16.31 -25.30
C ASP A 135 -6.92 15.05 -25.91
N GLU A 136 -8.17 15.19 -26.35
CA GLU A 136 -8.94 14.11 -26.97
C GLU A 136 -8.42 13.69 -28.37
N THR A 137 -7.50 14.46 -28.97
CA THR A 137 -6.91 14.15 -30.27
C THR A 137 -5.72 13.20 -30.20
N LEU A 138 -5.13 13.04 -29.00
CA LEU A 138 -3.98 12.18 -28.78
C LEU A 138 -4.39 10.71 -28.66
N PRO A 139 -3.55 9.78 -29.13
CA PRO A 139 -3.90 8.37 -29.18
C PRO A 139 -3.98 7.75 -27.78
N ILE A 140 -4.96 6.87 -27.57
CA ILE A 140 -5.06 6.03 -26.38
C ILE A 140 -4.89 4.58 -26.81
N SER A 141 -3.85 3.91 -26.31
CA SER A 141 -3.57 2.51 -26.66
C SER A 141 -4.64 1.56 -26.14
N GLN A 142 -5.16 1.80 -24.93
CA GLN A 142 -6.27 1.03 -24.39
C GLN A 142 -7.11 1.83 -23.40
N GLU A 143 -8.40 1.52 -23.37
CA GLU A 143 -9.36 2.05 -22.42
C GLU A 143 -10.16 0.93 -21.75
N TRP A 144 -10.53 1.13 -20.49
CA TRP A 144 -11.40 0.24 -19.72
C TRP A 144 -12.33 1.06 -18.85
N GLU A 145 -13.58 0.63 -18.70
CA GLU A 145 -14.55 1.26 -17.81
C GLU A 145 -15.40 0.23 -17.07
N GLU A 146 -15.85 0.62 -15.88
CA GLU A 146 -16.72 -0.18 -15.03
C GLU A 146 -17.69 0.74 -14.30
N SER A 147 -18.94 0.29 -14.14
CA SER A 147 -19.90 0.92 -13.24
C SER A 147 -20.47 -0.11 -12.28
N ASP A 148 -20.49 0.24 -11.00
CA ASP A 148 -21.07 -0.59 -9.94
C ASP A 148 -22.11 0.21 -9.15
N LYS A 149 -23.19 -0.46 -8.76
CA LYS A 149 -24.27 0.11 -7.95
C LYS A 149 -24.43 -0.72 -6.68
N GLY A 150 -24.05 -0.14 -5.56
CA GLY A 150 -24.07 -0.82 -4.27
C GLY A 150 -24.19 0.15 -3.09
N HIS A 151 -24.81 -0.30 -2.00
CA HIS A 151 -24.87 0.44 -0.73
C HIS A 151 -25.35 1.91 -0.84
N GLY A 152 -26.32 2.17 -1.72
CA GLY A 152 -26.87 3.52 -1.95
C GLY A 152 -25.95 4.45 -2.74
N ARG A 153 -24.99 3.91 -3.49
CA ARG A 153 -24.04 4.66 -4.32
C ARG A 153 -23.91 4.04 -5.70
N ILE A 154 -23.59 4.87 -6.69
CA ILE A 154 -23.15 4.47 -8.02
C ILE A 154 -21.69 4.90 -8.15
N GLU A 155 -20.82 3.96 -8.49
CA GLU A 155 -19.41 4.22 -8.72
C GLU A 155 -19.09 3.92 -10.18
N TYR A 156 -18.68 4.95 -10.92
CA TYR A 156 -18.18 4.82 -12.27
C TYR A 156 -16.66 4.99 -12.25
N ARG A 157 -15.96 4.13 -12.99
CA ARG A 157 -14.51 4.14 -13.12
C ARG A 157 -14.14 4.03 -14.59
N LYS A 158 -13.12 4.78 -14.97
CA LYS A 158 -12.57 4.76 -16.32
C LYS A 158 -11.06 4.83 -16.24
N CYS A 159 -10.38 3.93 -16.93
CA CYS A 159 -8.93 3.92 -17.05
C CYS A 159 -8.55 4.05 -18.52
N ARG A 160 -7.70 5.03 -18.83
CA ARG A 160 -7.07 5.21 -20.13
C ARG A 160 -5.58 5.00 -19.98
N VAL A 161 -4.97 4.25 -20.89
CA VAL A 161 -3.54 3.91 -20.89
C VAL A 161 -2.98 4.14 -22.27
N THR A 162 -1.77 4.70 -22.32
CA THR A 162 -0.99 4.79 -23.56
C THR A 162 0.43 4.28 -23.33
N ASP A 163 1.00 3.67 -24.37
CA ASP A 163 2.42 3.34 -24.52
C ASP A 163 3.13 4.25 -25.53
N ASP A 164 2.41 5.22 -26.13
CA ASP A 164 2.99 6.30 -26.95
C ASP A 164 3.58 7.39 -26.04
N ILE A 165 4.76 7.08 -25.50
CA ILE A 165 5.41 7.85 -24.43
C ILE A 165 6.86 8.26 -24.76
N ASP A 166 7.31 8.10 -26.00
CA ASP A 166 8.68 8.44 -26.41
C ASP A 166 8.98 9.92 -26.14
N TRP A 167 8.04 10.80 -26.49
CA TRP A 167 8.10 12.24 -26.22
C TRP A 167 8.28 12.57 -24.72
N LEU A 168 7.69 11.75 -23.84
CA LEU A 168 7.80 11.92 -22.39
C LEU A 168 9.14 11.39 -21.90
N GLN A 169 9.60 10.26 -22.45
CA GLN A 169 10.86 9.63 -22.08
C GLN A 169 12.08 10.44 -22.52
N ASP A 170 12.02 11.11 -23.67
CA ASP A 170 13.05 12.01 -24.16
C ASP A 170 13.34 13.15 -23.16
N GLN A 171 12.30 13.60 -22.44
CA GLN A 171 12.40 14.69 -21.48
C GLN A 171 12.67 14.20 -20.05
N HIS A 172 11.99 13.14 -19.62
CA HIS A 172 11.94 12.76 -18.21
C HIS A 172 12.80 11.55 -17.85
N GLN A 173 13.12 10.68 -18.81
CA GLN A 173 14.04 9.56 -18.63
C GLN A 173 13.71 8.67 -17.41
N TRP A 174 12.46 8.22 -17.28
CA TRP A 174 12.06 7.32 -16.20
C TRP A 174 12.52 5.88 -16.46
N PRO A 175 13.06 5.19 -15.44
CA PRO A 175 13.60 3.84 -15.60
C PRO A 175 12.58 2.82 -16.09
N ALA A 176 12.82 2.21 -17.25
CA ALA A 176 11.96 1.19 -17.83
C ALA A 176 10.47 1.58 -17.90
N LEU A 177 10.17 2.89 -18.04
CA LEU A 177 8.82 3.36 -18.26
C LEU A 177 8.27 2.75 -19.54
N LYS A 178 7.08 2.18 -19.46
CA LYS A 178 6.38 1.53 -20.58
C LYS A 178 5.04 2.17 -20.86
N THR A 179 4.35 2.65 -19.82
CA THR A 179 3.03 3.23 -19.97
C THR A 179 2.80 4.39 -19.00
N ILE A 180 1.93 5.30 -19.42
CA ILE A 180 1.26 6.26 -18.55
C ILE A 180 -0.23 5.95 -18.52
N ALA A 181 -0.88 6.26 -17.39
CA ALA A 181 -2.29 5.98 -17.22
C ALA A 181 -3.04 7.11 -16.51
N CYS A 182 -4.30 7.29 -16.90
CA CYS A 182 -5.27 8.15 -16.24
C CYS A 182 -6.41 7.29 -15.71
N VAL A 183 -6.62 7.32 -14.39
CA VAL A 183 -7.73 6.65 -13.71
C VAL A 183 -8.71 7.71 -13.21
N TYR A 184 -9.86 7.78 -13.86
CA TYR A 184 -11.01 8.57 -13.42
C TYR A 184 -11.92 7.72 -12.54
N SER A 185 -12.38 8.31 -11.44
CA SER A 185 -13.38 7.71 -10.57
C SER A 185 -14.45 8.74 -10.21
N LYS A 186 -15.72 8.35 -10.34
CA LYS A 186 -16.88 9.15 -9.98
C LYS A 186 -17.76 8.35 -9.04
N ARG A 187 -18.18 8.97 -7.94
CA ARG A 187 -19.11 8.39 -6.97
C ARG A 187 -20.30 9.32 -6.80
N GLU A 188 -21.47 8.77 -7.08
CA GLU A 188 -22.76 9.42 -6.92
C GLU A 188 -23.53 8.75 -5.77
N PHE A 189 -24.20 9.54 -4.93
CA PHE A 189 -24.99 9.03 -3.82
C PHE A 189 -26.47 9.04 -4.21
N ILE A 190 -27.11 7.87 -4.16
CA ILE A 190 -28.53 7.72 -4.45
C ILE A 190 -29.32 8.12 -3.19
N ASN A 191 -30.40 8.89 -3.36
CA ASN A 191 -31.30 9.30 -2.28
C ASN A 191 -30.58 10.02 -1.12
N SER A 192 -29.55 10.82 -1.45
CA SER A 192 -28.79 11.60 -0.48
C SER A 192 -28.40 12.93 -1.08
N ASP A 193 -28.46 13.99 -0.27
CA ASP A 193 -27.98 15.33 -0.66
C ASP A 193 -26.44 15.43 -0.67
N LYS A 194 -25.74 14.30 -0.51
CA LYS A 194 -24.29 14.27 -0.58
C LYS A 194 -23.84 14.59 -2.01
N PRO A 195 -22.88 15.52 -2.18
CA PRO A 195 -22.41 15.89 -3.49
C PRO A 195 -21.78 14.70 -4.20
N THR A 196 -21.91 14.68 -5.52
CA THR A 196 -21.13 13.79 -6.38
C THR A 196 -19.66 14.13 -6.22
N THR A 197 -18.85 13.10 -6.03
CA THR A 197 -17.39 13.24 -5.91
C THR A 197 -16.74 12.61 -7.13
N ALA A 198 -15.81 13.33 -7.76
CA ALA A 198 -15.01 12.82 -8.86
C ALA A 198 -13.53 13.08 -8.57
N ASP A 199 -12.68 12.15 -8.97
CA ASP A 199 -11.24 12.23 -8.77
C ASP A 199 -10.51 11.62 -9.97
N VAL A 200 -9.46 12.30 -10.42
CA VAL A 200 -8.59 11.87 -11.51
C VAL A 200 -7.20 11.63 -10.92
N ARG A 201 -6.63 10.46 -11.19
CA ARG A 201 -5.28 10.11 -10.77
C ARG A 201 -4.45 9.70 -11.98
N TYR A 202 -3.23 10.21 -12.04
CA TYR A 202 -2.26 9.89 -13.09
C TYR A 202 -1.21 8.93 -12.55
N TYR A 203 -0.73 8.03 -13.41
CA TYR A 203 0.26 7.02 -13.05
C TYR A 203 1.33 6.88 -14.12
N ILE A 204 2.52 6.50 -13.65
CA ILE A 204 3.60 5.96 -14.48
C ILE A 204 3.81 4.49 -14.15
N SER A 205 4.16 3.70 -15.16
CA SER A 205 4.26 2.25 -15.00
C SER A 205 5.30 1.62 -15.91
N SER A 206 5.97 0.58 -15.40
CA SER A 206 6.81 -0.32 -16.20
C SER A 206 6.03 -1.48 -16.83
N LEU A 207 4.72 -1.55 -16.60
CA LEU A 207 3.85 -2.58 -17.16
C LEU A 207 3.49 -2.25 -18.62
N PRO A 208 3.23 -3.27 -19.46
CA PRO A 208 2.67 -3.08 -20.78
C PRO A 208 1.27 -2.44 -20.70
N ALA A 209 0.79 -1.90 -21.83
CA ALA A 209 -0.55 -1.31 -21.92
C ALA A 209 -1.62 -2.36 -21.62
N ASN A 210 -2.19 -2.27 -20.41
CA ASN A 210 -3.34 -3.03 -19.97
C ASN A 210 -4.23 -2.17 -19.07
N ALA A 211 -5.23 -1.51 -19.65
CA ALA A 211 -6.10 -0.58 -18.92
C ALA A 211 -6.90 -1.26 -17.79
N GLU A 212 -7.41 -2.47 -18.01
CA GLU A 212 -8.14 -3.21 -16.99
C GLU A 212 -7.22 -3.61 -15.83
N GLN A 213 -6.03 -4.13 -16.14
CA GLN A 213 -5.05 -4.51 -15.12
C GLN A 213 -4.65 -3.27 -14.31
N ILE A 214 -4.18 -2.20 -14.95
CA ILE A 214 -3.76 -0.98 -14.26
C ILE A 214 -4.88 -0.41 -13.40
N ALA A 215 -6.13 -0.40 -13.86
CA ALA A 215 -7.27 0.04 -13.06
C ALA A 215 -7.47 -0.82 -11.80
N LYS A 216 -7.39 -2.14 -11.92
CA LYS A 216 -7.49 -3.08 -10.80
C LYS A 216 -6.34 -2.91 -9.81
N GLU A 217 -5.11 -2.79 -10.29
CA GLU A 217 -3.93 -2.65 -9.43
C GLU A 217 -3.91 -1.28 -8.73
N ALA A 218 -4.24 -0.20 -9.43
CA ALA A 218 -4.38 1.14 -8.83
C ALA A 218 -5.46 1.18 -7.74
N ARG A 219 -6.57 0.44 -7.93
CA ARG A 219 -7.61 0.30 -6.91
C ARG A 219 -7.12 -0.48 -5.69
N LYS A 220 -6.37 -1.55 -5.90
CA LYS A 220 -5.80 -2.36 -4.81
C LYS A 220 -4.75 -1.60 -4.02
N HIS A 221 -4.03 -0.64 -4.58
CA HIS A 221 -3.16 0.21 -3.76
C HIS A 221 -3.90 0.85 -2.57
N TRP A 222 -5.16 1.26 -2.76
CA TRP A 222 -5.99 1.82 -1.68
C TRP A 222 -6.48 0.79 -0.66
N SER A 223 -6.38 -0.52 -0.93
CA SER A 223 -6.72 -1.52 0.07
C SER A 223 -5.71 -1.60 1.19
N VAL A 224 -4.44 -1.19 1.03
CA VAL A 224 -3.50 -1.08 2.16
C VAL A 224 -4.03 -0.17 3.27
N GLU A 225 -4.66 0.95 2.91
CA GLU A 225 -5.23 1.88 3.88
C GLU A 225 -6.42 1.25 4.63
N ASN A 226 -7.24 0.46 3.93
CA ASN A 226 -8.46 -0.12 4.49
C ASN A 226 -8.24 -1.46 5.22
N GLN A 227 -7.38 -2.32 4.69
CA GLN A 227 -7.20 -3.71 5.15
C GLN A 227 -6.03 -3.85 6.13
N LEU A 228 -5.02 -2.98 6.02
CA LEU A 228 -3.93 -2.92 6.99
C LEU A 228 -4.15 -1.77 7.97
N HIS A 229 -4.07 -0.52 7.50
CA HIS A 229 -3.98 0.65 8.39
C HIS A 229 -5.24 0.85 9.24
N TRP A 230 -6.43 0.78 8.64
CA TRP A 230 -7.69 0.91 9.37
C TRP A 230 -7.94 -0.26 10.33
N VAL A 231 -7.54 -1.48 9.97
CA VAL A 231 -7.69 -2.65 10.85
C VAL A 231 -6.79 -2.51 12.09
N LEU A 232 -5.55 -2.06 11.91
CA LEU A 232 -4.65 -1.74 13.02
C LEU A 232 -5.24 -0.66 13.93
N ASP A 233 -5.84 0.38 13.38
CA ASP A 233 -6.45 1.45 14.17
C ASP A 233 -7.70 1.01 14.91
N MET A 234 -8.67 0.44 14.20
CA MET A 234 -10.01 0.20 14.75
C MET A 234 -10.10 -1.12 15.51
N THR A 235 -9.37 -2.15 15.07
CA THR A 235 -9.46 -3.49 15.68
C THR A 235 -8.36 -3.69 16.71
N PHE A 236 -7.14 -3.25 16.43
CA PHE A 236 -6.00 -3.36 17.37
C PHE A 236 -5.78 -2.12 18.24
N ASN A 237 -6.61 -1.08 18.07
CA ASN A 237 -6.54 0.18 18.81
C ASN A 237 -5.12 0.80 18.78
N GLU A 238 -4.46 0.74 17.62
CA GLU A 238 -3.07 1.18 17.46
C GLU A 238 -2.92 2.68 17.73
N ASP A 239 -3.76 3.51 17.11
CA ASP A 239 -3.73 4.96 17.30
C ASP A 239 -4.10 5.39 18.74
N GLY A 240 -4.96 4.62 19.41
CA GLY A 240 -5.31 4.85 20.83
C GLY A 240 -4.25 4.37 21.83
N SER A 241 -3.24 3.62 21.36
CA SER A 241 -2.20 3.04 22.21
C SER A 241 -1.26 4.12 22.75
N ARG A 242 -1.05 4.12 24.08
CA ARG A 242 -0.14 5.06 24.77
C ARG A 242 1.25 4.48 25.02
N ILE A 243 1.61 3.40 24.33
CA ILE A 243 2.98 2.86 24.35
C ILE A 243 3.86 3.86 23.61
N ARG A 244 4.86 4.40 24.30
CA ARG A 244 5.68 5.54 23.80
C ARG A 244 7.19 5.37 24.01
N ASN A 245 7.59 4.47 24.90
CA ASN A 245 8.99 4.32 25.30
C ASN A 245 9.82 3.58 24.26
N ASP A 246 10.96 4.17 23.90
CA ASP A 246 12.02 3.58 23.09
C ASP A 246 11.51 2.88 21.82
N HIS A 247 11.82 1.59 21.66
CA HIS A 247 11.42 0.78 20.51
C HIS A 247 10.05 0.11 20.66
N ALA A 248 9.39 0.24 21.81
CA ALA A 248 8.16 -0.49 22.09
C ALA A 248 7.01 -0.21 21.09
N PRO A 249 6.82 1.01 20.55
CA PRO A 249 5.74 1.24 19.58
C PRO A 249 5.97 0.55 18.23
N GLU A 250 7.22 0.51 17.79
CA GLU A 250 7.62 -0.18 16.56
C GLU A 250 7.43 -1.69 16.69
N ILE A 251 7.91 -2.27 17.79
CA ILE A 251 7.74 -3.69 18.10
C ILE A 251 6.25 -4.06 18.24
N MET A 252 5.46 -3.21 18.91
CA MET A 252 4.04 -3.47 19.06
C MET A 252 3.30 -3.41 17.71
N SER A 253 3.69 -2.51 16.80
CA SER A 253 3.13 -2.50 15.45
C SER A 253 3.44 -3.81 14.70
N MET A 254 4.66 -4.33 14.81
CA MET A 254 5.02 -5.64 14.25
C MET A 254 4.20 -6.77 14.87
N ILE A 255 4.03 -6.81 16.19
CA ILE A 255 3.22 -7.84 16.87
C ILE A 255 1.77 -7.82 16.36
N ARG A 256 1.17 -6.63 16.19
CA ARG A 256 -0.20 -6.50 15.67
C ARG A 256 -0.30 -7.01 14.23
N LYS A 257 0.67 -6.66 13.39
CA LYS A 257 0.75 -7.15 12.00
C LYS A 257 0.94 -8.65 11.94
N TRP A 258 1.76 -9.20 12.83
CA TRP A 258 1.95 -10.64 12.95
C TRP A 258 0.64 -11.36 13.30
N ALA A 259 -0.10 -10.83 14.29
CA ALA A 259 -1.42 -11.34 14.65
C ALA A 259 -2.44 -11.18 13.50
N LEU A 260 -2.39 -10.08 12.75
CA LEU A 260 -3.24 -9.87 11.57
C LEU A 260 -2.93 -10.90 10.47
N ASN A 261 -1.65 -11.13 10.18
CA ASN A 261 -1.22 -12.15 9.22
C ASN A 261 -1.76 -13.54 9.62
N ILE A 262 -1.61 -13.94 10.89
CA ILE A 262 -2.19 -15.18 11.42
C ILE A 262 -3.69 -15.25 11.14
N ILE A 263 -4.43 -14.19 11.46
CA ILE A 263 -5.89 -14.16 11.30
C ILE A 263 -6.29 -14.26 9.83
N ASN A 264 -5.58 -13.58 8.94
CA ASN A 264 -5.90 -13.59 7.50
C ASN A 264 -5.62 -14.94 6.85
N GLN A 265 -4.68 -15.72 7.37
CA GLN A 265 -4.39 -17.08 6.89
C GLN A 265 -5.45 -18.10 7.32
N LEU A 266 -6.20 -17.82 8.38
CA LEU A 266 -7.30 -18.66 8.81
C LEU A 266 -8.49 -18.40 7.87
N LYS A 267 -8.58 -19.20 6.79
CA LYS A 267 -9.63 -19.20 5.75
C LYS A 267 -11.04 -19.40 6.35
N GLY A 268 -11.58 -18.36 6.98
CA GLY A 268 -12.83 -18.38 7.75
C GLY A 268 -13.74 -17.20 7.43
N THR A 269 -15.02 -17.33 7.79
CA THR A 269 -16.06 -16.31 7.52
C THR A 269 -16.19 -15.25 8.62
N LEU A 270 -15.44 -15.41 9.72
CA LEU A 270 -15.47 -14.49 10.83
C LEU A 270 -14.64 -13.23 10.52
N SER A 271 -15.16 -12.07 10.89
CA SER A 271 -14.37 -10.83 10.83
C SER A 271 -13.18 -10.88 11.78
N VAL A 272 -12.11 -10.14 11.48
CA VAL A 272 -10.90 -10.02 12.30
C VAL A 272 -11.24 -9.79 13.78
N LYS A 273 -12.17 -8.86 14.06
CA LYS A 273 -12.63 -8.56 15.43
C LYS A 273 -13.24 -9.77 16.14
N ARG A 274 -14.08 -10.56 15.45
CA ARG A 274 -14.72 -11.76 16.02
C ARG A 274 -13.71 -12.89 16.24
N MET A 275 -12.76 -13.04 15.33
CA MET A 275 -11.65 -13.98 15.46
C MET A 275 -10.78 -13.67 16.68
N MET A 276 -10.37 -12.41 16.85
CA MET A 276 -9.64 -11.98 18.05
C MET A 276 -10.43 -12.24 19.33
N ALA A 277 -11.73 -11.92 19.35
CA ALA A 277 -12.57 -12.19 20.52
C ALA A 277 -12.65 -13.69 20.83
N LYS A 278 -12.79 -14.54 19.82
CA LYS A 278 -12.82 -16.00 19.98
C LYS A 278 -11.49 -16.54 20.54
N CYS A 279 -10.36 -16.10 20.00
CA CYS A 279 -9.04 -16.46 20.52
C CYS A 279 -8.82 -15.97 21.96
N ALA A 280 -9.33 -14.79 22.31
CA ALA A 280 -9.23 -14.26 23.67
C ALA A 280 -10.12 -15.02 24.67
N MET A 281 -11.28 -15.51 24.24
CA MET A 281 -12.25 -16.23 25.08
C MET A 281 -11.96 -17.72 25.20
N ASP A 282 -11.25 -18.32 24.23
CA ASP A 282 -10.91 -19.74 24.21
C ASP A 282 -9.41 -19.95 23.95
N PRO A 283 -8.61 -20.14 25.02
CA PRO A 283 -7.19 -20.41 24.91
C PRO A 283 -6.85 -21.68 24.12
N LYS A 284 -7.72 -22.70 24.13
CA LYS A 284 -7.49 -23.92 23.34
C LYS A 284 -7.64 -23.60 21.86
N TYR A 285 -8.62 -22.78 21.50
CA TYR A 285 -8.78 -22.29 20.14
C TYR A 285 -7.58 -21.45 19.69
N LEU A 286 -7.10 -20.52 20.53
CA LEU A 286 -5.89 -19.74 20.23
C LEU A 286 -4.67 -20.65 19.98
N ILE A 287 -4.44 -21.65 20.83
CA ILE A 287 -3.34 -22.61 20.62
C ILE A 287 -3.54 -23.38 19.31
N SER A 288 -4.78 -23.79 18.99
CA SER A 288 -5.06 -24.50 17.74
C SER A 288 -4.77 -23.63 16.51
N VAL A 289 -5.07 -22.33 16.59
CA VAL A 289 -4.76 -21.34 15.56
C VAL A 289 -3.26 -21.19 15.38
N ILE A 290 -2.52 -21.03 16.47
CA ILE A 290 -1.05 -20.86 16.42
C ILE A 290 -0.38 -22.13 15.88
N LYS A 291 -0.93 -23.32 16.14
CA LYS A 291 -0.38 -24.60 15.65
C LYS A 291 -0.68 -24.91 14.18
N GLN A 292 -1.60 -24.20 13.55
CA GLN A 292 -1.93 -24.38 12.13
C GLN A 292 -0.93 -23.67 11.20
N ILE A 293 0.04 -22.99 11.79
CA ILE A 293 1.05 -22.17 11.15
C ILE A 293 2.41 -22.66 11.64
#